data_AF-A0A1G2XBS2-F1
#
_entry.id   AF-A0A1G2XBS2-F1
#
_cell.length_a   1.000
_cell.length_b   1.000
_cell.length_c   1.000
_cell.angle_alpha   90.00
_cell.angle_beta   90.00
_cell.angle_gamma   90.00
#
_symmetry.space_group_name_H-M   'P 1'
#
loop_
_entity.id
_entity.type
_entity.pdbx_description
1 polymer ?
#
loop_
_entity_poly.entity_id
_entity_poly.type
_entity_poly.pdbx_seq_one_letter_code
_entity_poly.pdbx_strand_id
1 'polypeptide(L)'
;MEDTSIFVESLFLEIMMKGSGQERLKMGFPMFDMARRQVIESIKEGNPNAGMNDIKKEIFLRFYAQEFSPEDRERIPSCIIKL
;
A
#
# COMPACT_ATOMS: atom_id res chain seq x y z
N MET A 1 -17.84 -12.77 -0.25
CA MET A 1 -17.79 -11.32 0.01
C MET A 1 -19.05 -10.96 0.79
N GLU A 2 -18.98 -10.73 2.10
CA GLU A 2 -20.17 -10.78 2.99
C GLU A 2 -21.14 -9.60 2.83
N ASP A 3 -20.67 -8.49 2.27
CA ASP A 3 -21.44 -7.28 1.96
C ASP A 3 -21.86 -7.19 0.47
N THR A 4 -21.56 -8.22 -0.32
CA THR A 4 -21.79 -8.25 -1.76
C THR A 4 -22.84 -9.30 -2.11
N SER A 5 -23.77 -8.95 -3.01
CA SER A 5 -24.80 -9.91 -3.45
C SER A 5 -24.19 -11.13 -4.15
N ILE A 6 -24.80 -12.31 -3.99
CA ILE A 6 -24.35 -13.57 -4.59
C ILE A 6 -24.17 -13.44 -6.12
N PHE A 7 -25.08 -12.70 -6.77
CA PHE A 7 -25.02 -12.46 -8.21
C PHE A 7 -23.74 -11.72 -8.62
N VAL A 8 -23.40 -10.64 -7.90
CA VAL A 8 -22.20 -9.84 -8.17
C VAL A 8 -20.92 -10.63 -7.87
N GLU A 9 -20.89 -11.38 -6.78
CA GLU A 9 -19.76 -12.25 -6.45
C GLU A 9 -19.55 -13.32 -7.54
N SER A 10 -20.63 -13.95 -8.00
CA SER A 10 -20.56 -14.96 -9.07
C SER A 10 -20.05 -14.38 -10.39
N LEU A 11 -20.56 -13.20 -10.79
CA LEU A 11 -20.11 -12.50 -12.00
C LEU A 11 -18.63 -12.08 -11.89
N PHE A 12 -18.22 -11.56 -10.74
CA PHE A 12 -16.83 -11.19 -10.49
C PHE A 12 -15.90 -12.40 -10.63
N LEU A 13 -16.23 -13.53 -10.00
CA LEU A 13 -15.45 -14.76 -10.09
C LEU A 13 -15.38 -15.29 -11.52
N GLU A 14 -16.48 -15.26 -12.27
CA GLU A 14 -16.50 -15.66 -13.68
C GLU A 14 -15.51 -14.83 -14.52
N ILE A 15 -15.52 -13.50 -14.34
CA ILE A 15 -14.61 -12.59 -15.06
C ILE A 15 -13.15 -12.86 -14.67
N MET A 16 -12.86 -13.00 -13.38
CA MET A 16 -11.50 -13.25 -12.90
C MET A 16 -10.95 -14.57 -13.44
N MET A 17 -11.78 -15.61 -13.53
CA MET A 17 -11.35 -16.94 -14.00
C MET A 17 -11.13 -17.03 -15.52
N LYS A 18 -11.53 -16.02 -16.31
CA LYS A 18 -11.20 -15.93 -17.74
C LYS A 18 -9.72 -15.61 -18.01
N GLY A 19 -9.03 -15.00 -17.05
CA GLY A 19 -7.60 -14.68 -17.16
C GLY A 19 -6.70 -15.77 -16.55
N SER A 20 -5.48 -15.88 -17.07
CA SER A 20 -4.40 -16.64 -16.46
C SER A 20 -4.03 -16.10 -15.07
N GLY A 21 -3.31 -16.88 -14.27
CA GLY A 21 -2.82 -16.43 -12.96
C GLY A 21 -1.95 -15.16 -13.06
N GLN A 22 -1.16 -15.03 -14.13
CA GLN A 22 -0.33 -13.84 -14.37
C GLN A 22 -1.16 -12.61 -14.70
N GLU A 23 -2.23 -12.76 -15.48
CA GLU A 23 -3.13 -11.65 -15.80
C GLU A 23 -3.91 -11.18 -14.57
N ARG A 24 -4.40 -12.12 -13.75
CA ARG A 24 -5.04 -11.80 -12.47
C ARG A 24 -4.10 -11.04 -11.53
N LEU A 25 -2.82 -11.39 -11.48
CA LEU A 25 -1.82 -10.66 -10.69
C LEU A 25 -1.64 -9.23 -11.21
N LYS A 26 -1.52 -9.05 -12.53
CA LYS A 26 -1.34 -7.73 -13.15
C LYS A 26 -2.53 -6.81 -12.93
N MET A 27 -3.75 -7.34 -12.84
CA MET A 27 -4.96 -6.56 -12.53
C MET A 27 -4.86 -5.84 -11.19
N GLY A 28 -4.09 -6.36 -10.22
CA GLY A 28 -3.87 -5.71 -8.92
C GLY A 28 -2.85 -4.57 -8.93
N PHE A 29 -2.00 -4.44 -9.97
CA PHE A 29 -0.92 -3.45 -9.98
C PHE A 29 -1.43 -2.00 -10.00
N PRO A 30 -2.44 -1.63 -10.82
CA PRO A 30 -2.98 -0.28 -10.79
C PRO A 30 -3.59 0.10 -9.44
N MET A 31 -4.21 -0.86 -8.74
CA MET A 31 -4.74 -0.62 -7.39
C MET A 31 -3.62 -0.34 -6.38
N PHE A 32 -2.51 -1.09 -6.46
CA PHE A 32 -1.35 -0.83 -5.62
C PHE A 32 -0.75 0.55 -5.89
N ASP A 33 -0.59 0.93 -7.16
CA ASP A 33 -0.08 2.25 -7.54
C ASP A 33 -0.98 3.38 -7.03
N MET A 34 -2.31 3.20 -7.15
CA MET A 34 -3.29 4.14 -6.60
C MET A 34 -3.17 4.25 -5.08
N ALA A 35 -3.16 3.12 -4.36
CA ALA A 35 -3.05 3.11 -2.90
C ALA A 35 -1.74 3.78 -2.43
N ARG A 36 -0.61 3.46 -3.08
CA ARG A 36 0.68 4.11 -2.82
C ARG A 36 0.60 5.62 -3.03
N ARG A 37 -0.03 6.07 -4.12
CA ARG A 37 -0.18 7.50 -4.42
C ARG A 37 -1.03 8.21 -3.35
N GLN A 38 -2.15 7.61 -2.95
CA GLN A 38 -3.01 8.16 -1.90
C GLN A 38 -2.26 8.38 -0.59
N VAL A 39 -1.43 7.41 -0.17
CA VAL A 39 -0.61 7.54 1.04
C VAL A 39 0.38 8.70 0.90
N ILE A 40 1.10 8.77 -0.22
CA ILE A 40 2.11 9.82 -0.44
C ILE A 40 1.47 11.21 -0.41
N GLU A 41 0.32 11.38 -1.07
CA GLU A 41 -0.38 12.66 -1.08
C GLU A 41 -0.93 13.02 0.31
N SER A 42 -1.45 12.04 1.07
CA SER A 42 -1.83 12.26 2.48
C SER A 42 -0.66 12.69 3.36
N ILE A 43 0.55 12.17 3.13
CA ILE A 43 1.76 12.61 3.85
C ILE A 43 2.09 14.06 3.51
N LYS A 44 2.06 14.41 2.21
CA LYS A 44 2.33 15.78 1.75
C LYS A 44 1.26 16.77 2.21
N GLU A 45 0.02 16.35 2.34
CA GLU A 45 -1.05 17.20 2.88
C GLU A 45 -0.77 17.59 4.33
N GLY A 46 -0.31 16.65 5.16
CA GLY A 46 0.09 16.92 6.54
C GLY A 46 1.42 17.66 6.69
N ASN A 47 2.33 17.52 5.72
CA ASN A 47 3.59 18.24 5.66
C ASN A 47 3.92 18.62 4.20
N PRO A 48 3.52 19.82 3.74
CA PRO A 48 3.73 20.25 2.34
C PRO A 48 5.19 20.33 1.89
N ASN A 49 6.12 20.40 2.85
CA ASN A 49 7.56 20.45 2.58
C ASN A 49 8.24 19.08 2.73
N ALA A 50 7.47 18.00 2.89
CA ALA A 50 8.00 16.65 3.04
C ALA A 50 8.88 16.26 1.85
N GLY A 51 10.16 16.00 2.12
CA GLY A 51 11.08 15.43 1.16
C GLY A 51 10.88 13.92 1.02
N MET A 52 11.64 13.30 0.10
CA MET A 52 11.58 11.85 -0.11
C MET A 52 11.92 11.06 1.16
N ASN A 53 12.81 11.57 1.99
CA ASN A 53 13.21 10.93 3.25
C ASN A 53 12.09 10.94 4.29
N ASP A 54 11.34 12.05 4.37
CA ASP A 54 10.17 12.15 5.23
C ASP A 54 9.08 11.19 4.76
N ILE A 55 8.84 11.12 3.45
CA ILE A 55 7.87 10.19 2.85
C ILE A 55 8.24 8.73 3.15
N LYS A 56 9.50 8.33 2.93
CA LYS A 56 9.98 6.97 3.24
C LYS A 56 9.80 6.63 4.72
N LYS A 57 10.15 7.56 5.63
CA LYS A 57 9.97 7.39 7.08
C LYS A 57 8.50 7.24 7.45
N GLU A 58 7.63 8.10 6.93
CA GLU A 58 6.20 8.06 7.22
C GLU A 58 5.53 6.77 6.71
N ILE A 59 5.93 6.28 5.53
CA ILE A 59 5.47 4.97 5.03
C ILE A 59 5.89 3.85 5.98
N PHE A 60 7.15 3.85 6.45
CA PHE A 60 7.61 2.87 7.44
C PHE A 60 6.76 2.93 8.72
N LEU A 61 6.54 4.13 9.25
CA LEU A 61 5.79 4.32 10.49
C LEU A 61 4.33 3.90 10.37
N ARG A 62 3.68 4.15 9.22
CA ARG A 62 2.26 3.81 9.01
C ARG A 62 2.03 2.32 8.83
N PHE A 63 2.89 1.63 8.07
CA PHE A 63 2.61 0.25 7.66
C PHE A 63 3.40 -0.81 8.42
N TYR A 64 4.59 -0.48 8.90
CA TYR A 64 5.54 -1.51 9.39
C TYR A 64 5.93 -1.32 10.84
N ALA A 65 5.90 -0.09 11.39
CA ALA A 65 6.43 0.17 12.73
C ALA A 65 5.85 -0.70 13.84
N GLN A 66 4.60 -1.14 13.74
CA GLN A 66 3.98 -1.99 14.77
C GLN A 66 4.62 -3.38 14.87
N GLU A 67 5.32 -3.83 13.83
CA GLU A 67 6.05 -5.10 13.79
C GLU A 67 7.42 -5.01 14.47
N PHE A 68 7.85 -3.80 14.86
CA PHE A 68 9.17 -3.54 15.43
C PHE A 68 9.10 -3.05 16.88
N SER A 69 10.17 -3.28 17.63
CA SER A 69 10.34 -2.73 18.98
C SER A 69 10.44 -1.20 18.93
N PRO A 70 10.15 -0.49 20.04
CA PRO A 70 10.31 0.97 20.10
C PRO A 70 11.69 1.45 19.64
N GLU A 71 12.76 0.74 20.00
CA GLU A 71 14.12 1.05 19.62
C GLU A 71 14.34 0.92 18.10
N ASP A 72 13.80 -0.14 17.50
CA ASP A 72 13.90 -0.36 16.05
C ASP A 72 13.04 0.61 15.24
N ARG A 73 11.93 1.10 15.80
CA ARG A 73 11.09 2.13 15.15
C ARG A 73 11.84 3.44 14.94
N GLU A 74 12.77 3.78 15.82
CA GLU A 74 13.62 4.97 15.67
C GLU A 74 14.83 4.70 14.76
N ARG A 75 15.42 3.51 14.90
CA ARG A 75 16.64 3.13 14.18
C ARG A 75 16.39 2.91 12.69
N ILE A 76 15.36 2.14 12.32
CA ILE A 76 15.15 1.68 10.95
C ILE A 76 14.91 2.83 9.95
N PRO A 77 14.09 3.86 10.25
CA PRO A 77 13.96 5.01 9.36
C PRO A 77 15.29 5.69 9.01
N SER A 78 16.22 5.75 9.97
CA SER A 78 17.55 6.33 9.74
C SER A 78 18.41 5.51 8.78
N CYS A 79 18.15 4.20 8.67
CA CYS A 79 18.80 3.32 7.71
C CYS A 79 18.19 3.47 6.30
N ILE A 80 16.87 3.61 6.21
CA ILE A 80 16.12 3.74 4.95
C ILE A 80 16.49 5.03 4.19
N ILE A 81 16.82 6.09 4.92
CA ILE A 81 17.17 7.40 4.37
C ILE A 81 18.58 7.42 3.74
N LYS A 82 19.45 6.48 4.09
CA LYS A 82 20.84 6.40 3.58
C LYS A 82 20.98 5.62 2.26
N LEU A 83 19.88 5.06 1.75
CA LEU A 83 19.77 4.34 0.47
C LEU A 83 19.20 5.24 -0.63
#